data_AF-A0A8B7RRG4-F1
#
_entry.id   AF-A0A8B7RRG4-F1
#
_cell.length_a   1.000
_cell.length_b   1.000
_cell.length_c   1.000
_cell.angle_alpha   90.00
_cell.angle_beta   90.00
_cell.angle_gamma   90.00
#
_symmetry.space_group_name_H-M   'P 1'
#
loop_
_entity.id
_entity.type
_entity.pdbx_description
1 polymer ?
#
loop_
_entity_poly.entity_id
_entity_poly.type
_entity_poly.pdbx_seq_one_letter_code
_entity_poly.pdbx_strand_id
1 'polypeptide(L)'
;MNNISILLKDLEFSDTGKYTCHVKNPKEKDLQHQATIFLQVVDKLEEVDNTVTLIILAVVGGVIGLLVFILLVKKLITFILKKTQEKKKECLVSSSGNDNTENGLPGSKAEEKPPTKV
;
A
#
# COMPACT_ATOMS: atom_id res chain seq x y z
N MET A 1 -16.46 20.80 39.53
CA MET A 1 -15.91 21.47 38.34
C MET A 1 -16.75 22.68 38.05
N ASN A 2 -16.14 23.85 37.92
CA ASN A 2 -16.83 25.09 37.56
C ASN A 2 -16.42 25.42 36.12
N ASN A 3 -17.41 25.50 35.21
CA ASN A 3 -17.17 25.87 33.82
C ASN A 3 -17.43 27.36 33.64
N ILE A 4 -16.56 28.03 32.89
CA ILE A 4 -16.74 29.44 32.49
C ILE A 4 -16.83 29.46 30.97
N SER A 5 -17.90 30.06 30.46
CA SER A 5 -18.16 30.16 29.02
C SER A 5 -18.69 31.56 28.72
N ILE A 6 -18.29 32.11 27.58
CA ILE A 6 -18.65 33.46 27.13
C ILE A 6 -19.22 33.34 25.73
N LEU A 7 -20.31 34.07 25.45
CA LEU A 7 -20.89 34.18 24.12
C LEU A 7 -20.62 35.59 23.58
N LEU A 8 -19.96 35.66 22.43
CA LEU A 8 -19.82 36.90 21.67
C LEU A 8 -20.97 36.96 20.66
N LYS A 9 -21.70 38.08 20.65
CA LYS A 9 -22.75 38.36 19.67
C LYS A 9 -22.23 39.40 18.69
N ASP A 10 -22.71 39.33 17.45
CA ASP A 10 -22.41 40.32 16.40
C ASP A 10 -20.89 40.48 16.16
N LEU A 11 -20.22 39.35 15.88
CA LEU A 11 -18.76 39.30 15.66
C LEU A 11 -18.31 40.17 14.48
N GLU A 12 -17.21 40.89 14.69
CA GLU A 12 -16.51 41.66 13.66
C GLU A 12 -15.13 41.05 13.38
N PHE A 13 -14.56 41.29 12.19
CA PHE A 13 -13.22 40.77 11.86
C PHE A 13 -12.13 41.23 12.85
N SER A 14 -12.31 42.41 13.46
CA SER A 14 -11.43 42.95 14.51
C SER A 14 -11.43 42.15 15.80
N ASP A 15 -12.43 41.29 16.04
CA ASP A 15 -12.48 40.40 17.21
C ASP A 15 -11.50 39.21 17.07
N THR A 16 -10.82 39.07 15.93
CA THR A 16 -9.77 38.07 15.78
C THR A 16 -8.61 38.34 16.73
N GLY A 17 -8.26 37.35 17.56
CA GLY A 17 -7.20 37.53 18.54
C GLY A 17 -7.06 36.41 19.56
N LYS A 18 -6.16 36.64 20.52
CA LYS A 18 -5.95 35.75 21.66
C LYS A 18 -6.85 36.14 22.82
N TYR A 19 -7.66 35.20 23.27
CA TYR A 19 -8.53 35.35 24.43
C TYR A 19 -7.94 34.54 25.57
N THR A 20 -7.58 35.20 26.66
CA THR A 20 -7.03 34.54 27.86
C THR A 20 -8.04 34.59 28.98
N CYS A 21 -8.45 33.42 29.45
CA CYS A 21 -9.23 33.29 30.67
C CYS A 21 -8.27 33.27 31.87
N HIS A 22 -8.46 34.18 32.83
CA HIS A 22 -7.72 34.21 34.09
C HIS A 22 -8.65 33.77 35.21
N VAL A 23 -8.30 32.68 35.89
CA VAL A 23 -9.10 32.11 36.98
C VAL A 23 -8.27 32.13 38.25
N LYS A 24 -8.88 32.59 39.34
CA LYS A 24 -8.30 32.60 40.69
C LYS A 24 -9.12 31.67 41.57
N ASN A 25 -8.47 30.73 42.27
CA ASN A 25 -9.14 29.79 43.15
C ASN A 25 -8.89 30.13 44.64
N PRO A 26 -9.87 30.75 45.34
CA PRO A 26 -9.74 31.07 46.76
C PRO A 26 -9.54 29.84 47.66
N LYS A 27 -10.00 28.66 47.21
CA LYS A 27 -9.87 27.40 47.98
C LYS A 27 -8.47 26.81 47.92
N GLU A 28 -7.62 27.28 47.01
CA GLU A 28 -6.24 26.82 46.81
C GLU A 28 -5.25 27.97 47.03
N LYS A 29 -5.40 28.71 48.14
CA LYS A 29 -4.53 29.85 48.47
C LYS A 29 -4.42 30.85 47.31
N ASP A 30 -5.55 31.14 46.67
CA ASP A 30 -5.61 32.13 45.60
C ASP A 30 -4.75 31.77 44.37
N LEU A 31 -4.46 30.48 44.16
CA LEU A 31 -3.72 29.99 42.99
C LEU A 31 -4.40 30.45 41.70
N GLN A 32 -3.57 30.89 40.75
CA GLN A 32 -4.02 31.42 39.47
C GLN A 32 -3.75 30.42 38.35
N HIS A 33 -4.75 30.24 37.50
CA HIS A 33 -4.65 29.47 36.26
C HIS A 33 -5.08 30.32 35.08
N GLN A 34 -4.46 30.05 33.93
CA GLN A 34 -4.78 30.72 32.69
C GLN A 34 -4.95 29.70 31.58
N ALA A 35 -5.88 29.99 30.68
CA ALA A 35 -6.07 29.26 29.45
C ALA A 35 -6.24 30.26 28.32
N THR A 36 -5.47 30.11 27.25
CA THR A 36 -5.53 30.98 26.08
C THR A 36 -6.04 30.21 24.88
N ILE A 37 -7.00 30.80 24.17
CA ILE A 37 -7.49 30.33 22.88
C ILE A 37 -7.24 31.42 21.82
N PHE A 38 -7.13 31.02 20.56
CA PHE A 38 -7.10 31.95 19.44
C PHE A 38 -8.45 31.90 18.72
N LEU A 39 -9.15 33.02 18.70
CA LEU A 39 -10.37 33.20 17.92
C LEU A 39 -9.98 33.78 16.57
N GLN A 40 -10.38 33.12 15.50
CA GLN A 40 -10.24 33.63 14.14
C GLN A 40 -11.63 33.85 13.55
N VAL A 41 -11.95 35.10 13.23
CA VAL A 41 -13.19 35.47 12.56
C VAL A 41 -12.96 35.40 11.06
N VAL A 42 -13.77 34.61 10.37
CA VAL A 42 -13.73 34.41 8.92
C VAL A 42 -15.11 34.67 8.34
N ASP A 43 -15.15 35.04 7.06
CA ASP A 43 -16.41 35.35 6.36
C ASP A 43 -17.30 34.11 6.21
N LYS A 44 -16.71 32.95 5.92
CA LYS A 44 -17.41 31.67 5.93
C LYS A 44 -16.53 30.55 6.48
N LEU A 45 -17.16 29.63 7.20
CA LEU A 45 -16.52 28.38 7.58
C LEU A 45 -16.57 27.42 6.39
N GLU A 46 -15.47 27.32 5.66
CA GLU A 46 -15.31 26.22 4.72
C GLU A 46 -14.91 24.97 5.49
N GLU A 47 -15.69 23.91 5.31
CA GLU A 47 -15.21 22.58 5.65
C GLU A 47 -14.01 22.28 4.75
N VAL A 48 -12.89 21.89 5.36
CA VAL A 48 -11.69 21.53 4.60
C VAL A 48 -12.02 20.26 3.81
N ASP A 49 -12.17 20.42 2.50
CA ASP A 49 -12.39 19.29 1.60
C ASP A 49 -11.09 18.47 1.46
N ASN A 50 -11.03 17.37 2.20
CA ASN A 50 -9.91 16.44 2.19
C ASN A 50 -10.03 15.37 1.09
N THR A 51 -11.02 15.49 0.19
CA THR A 51 -11.27 14.50 -0.87
C THR A 51 -10.06 14.32 -1.77
N VAL A 52 -9.41 15.41 -2.18
CA VAL A 52 -8.20 15.36 -3.03
C VAL A 52 -7.06 14.63 -2.30
N THR A 53 -6.85 14.93 -1.02
CA THR A 53 -5.86 14.26 -0.18
C THR A 53 -6.12 12.76 -0.08
N LEU A 54 -7.38 12.36 0.12
CA LEU A 54 -7.77 10.95 0.19
C LEU A 54 -7.57 10.22 -1.15
N ILE A 55 -7.89 10.86 -2.27
CA ILE A 55 -7.67 10.29 -3.60
C ILE A 55 -6.18 10.05 -3.83
N ILE A 56 -5.32 11.01 -3.50
CA ILE A 56 -3.87 10.87 -3.63
C ILE A 56 -3.35 9.70 -2.79
N LEU A 57 -3.78 9.60 -1.53
CA LEU A 57 -3.41 8.50 -0.64
C LEU A 57 -3.84 7.14 -1.20
N ALA A 58 -5.06 7.03 -1.73
CA ALA A 58 -5.57 5.81 -2.32
C ALA A 58 -4.79 5.38 -3.56
N VAL A 59 -4.44 6.32 -4.45
CA VAL A 59 -3.66 6.02 -5.66
C VAL A 59 -2.25 5.56 -5.30
N VAL A 60 -1.56 6.28 -4.42
CA VAL A 60 -0.20 5.92 -3.99
C VAL A 60 -0.19 4.56 -3.29
N GLY A 61 -1.11 4.35 -2.34
CA GLY A 61 -1.26 3.07 -1.66
C GLY A 61 -1.63 1.92 -2.60
N GLY A 62 -2.50 2.18 -3.58
CA GLY A 62 -2.93 1.22 -4.59
C GLY A 62 -1.78 0.77 -5.50
N VAL A 63 -0.93 1.69 -5.97
CA VAL A 63 0.24 1.35 -6.80
C VAL A 63 1.22 0.49 -6.02
N ILE A 64 1.55 0.88 -4.78
CA ILE A 64 2.48 0.12 -3.93
C ILE A 64 1.89 -1.26 -3.60
N GLY A 65 0.62 -1.31 -3.22
CA GLY A 65 -0.09 -2.55 -2.92
C GLY A 65 -0.15 -3.50 -4.12
N LEU A 66 -0.42 -2.97 -5.31
CA LEU A 66 -0.45 -3.75 -6.55
C LEU A 66 0.93 -4.34 -6.89
N LEU A 67 2.00 -3.56 -6.73
CA LEU A 67 3.37 -4.05 -6.96
C LEU A 67 3.71 -5.21 -6.02
N VAL A 68 3.41 -5.07 -4.72
CA VAL A 68 3.61 -6.14 -3.73
C VAL A 68 2.77 -7.37 -4.06
N PHE A 69 1.50 -7.17 -4.42
CA PHE A 69 0.60 -8.27 -4.79
C PHE A 69 1.12 -9.07 -5.98
N ILE A 70 1.60 -8.38 -7.04
CA ILE A 70 2.21 -9.04 -8.20
C ILE A 70 3.43 -9.88 -7.79
N LEU A 71 4.28 -9.36 -6.90
CA LEU A 71 5.45 -10.10 -6.41
C LEU A 71 5.03 -11.37 -5.63
N LEU A 72 3.99 -11.28 -4.80
CA LEU A 72 3.45 -12.43 -4.06
C LEU A 72 2.86 -13.49 -5.01
N VAL A 73 2.08 -13.07 -6.00
CA VAL A 73 1.51 -13.98 -7.02
C VAL A 73 2.62 -14.69 -7.80
N LYS A 74 3.66 -13.96 -8.25
CA LYS A 74 4.81 -14.57 -8.94
C LYS A 74 5.54 -15.58 -8.06
N LYS A 75 5.74 -15.27 -6.76
CA LYS A 75 6.32 -16.20 -5.78
C LYS A 75 5.46 -17.45 -5.62
N LEU A 76 4.14 -17.30 -5.50
CA LEU A 76 3.22 -18.42 -5.37
C LEU A 76 3.25 -19.32 -6.61
N ILE A 77 3.16 -18.76 -7.82
CA ILE A 77 3.24 -19.53 -9.07
C ILE A 77 4.56 -20.29 -9.16
N THR A 78 5.68 -19.62 -8.87
CA THR A 78 7.01 -20.26 -8.88
C THR A 78 7.10 -21.40 -7.87
N PHE A 79 6.51 -21.21 -6.68
CA PHE A 79 6.46 -22.23 -5.64
C PHE A 79 5.65 -23.46 -6.08
N ILE A 80 4.48 -23.26 -6.69
CA ILE A 80 3.64 -24.35 -7.19
C ILE A 80 4.35 -25.11 -8.33
N LEU A 81 4.94 -24.40 -9.31
CA LEU A 81 5.68 -25.04 -10.40
C LEU A 81 6.88 -25.85 -9.89
N LYS A 82 7.64 -25.32 -8.95
CA LYS A 82 8.75 -26.04 -8.31
C LYS A 82 8.25 -27.31 -7.62
N LYS A 83 7.17 -27.22 -6.84
CA LYS A 83 6.57 -28.38 -6.16
C LYS A 83 6.07 -29.45 -7.15
N THR A 84 5.48 -29.05 -8.28
CA THR A 84 5.03 -29.99 -9.33
C THR A 84 6.20 -30.65 -10.06
N GLN A 85 7.31 -29.93 -10.29
CA GLN A 85 8.52 -30.51 -10.89
C GLN A 85 9.19 -31.53 -9.96
N GLU A 86 9.28 -31.28 -8.65
CA GLU A 86 9.77 -32.28 -7.69
C GLU A 86 8.94 -33.57 -7.76
N LYS A 87 7.60 -33.45 -7.75
CA LYS A 87 6.71 -34.61 -7.89
C LYS A 87 6.87 -35.34 -9.25
N LYS A 88 7.11 -34.62 -10.34
CA LYS A 88 7.28 -35.20 -11.68
C LYS A 88 8.61 -35.96 -11.80
N LYS A 89 9.68 -35.52 -11.12
CA LYS A 89 10.99 -36.20 -11.11
C LYS A 89 10.93 -37.54 -10.37
N GLU A 90 10.14 -37.65 -9.30
CA GLU A 90 9.96 -38.92 -8.59
C GLU A 90 9.21 -39.97 -9.44
N CYS A 91 8.23 -39.57 -10.26
CA CYS A 91 7.53 -40.50 -11.15
C CYS A 91 8.36 -40.98 -12.36
N LEU A 92 9.35 -40.20 -12.81
CA LEU A 92 10.18 -40.56 -13.97
C LEU A 92 11.36 -41.49 -13.62
N VAL A 93 11.65 -41.71 -12.33
CA VAL A 93 12.76 -42.58 -11.86
C VAL A 93 12.30 -44.02 -11.53
N SER A 94 11.07 -44.41 -11.90
CA SER A 94 10.56 -45.79 -11.72
C SER A 94 10.38 -46.62 -12.99
N SER A 95 10.90 -46.20 -14.15
CA SER A 95 10.84 -47.02 -15.37
C SER A 95 12.22 -47.18 -16.02
N SER A 96 12.99 -48.11 -15.45
CA SER A 96 14.11 -48.76 -16.14
C SER A 96 13.94 -50.27 -15.95
N GLY A 97 12.81 -50.79 -16.45
CA GLY A 97 12.65 -52.21 -16.74
C GLY A 97 13.32 -52.49 -18.08
N ASN A 98 14.41 -53.24 -18.03
CA ASN A 98 15.13 -53.82 -19.16
C ASN A 98 14.18 -54.52 -20.14
N ASP A 99 14.22 -54.16 -21.42
CA ASP A 99 13.78 -55.04 -22.50
C ASP A 99 14.74 -54.94 -23.69
N ASN A 100 15.39 -56.08 -23.96
CA ASN A 100 16.30 -56.31 -25.06
C ASN A 100 15.47 -56.79 -26.24
N THR A 101 15.55 -56.14 -27.41
CA THR A 101 15.21 -56.79 -28.68
C THR A 101 16.14 -56.31 -29.78
N GLU A 102 16.58 -57.31 -30.53
CA GLU A 102 17.75 -57.42 -31.38
C GLU A 102 17.45 -57.08 -32.87
N ASN A 103 18.48 -56.57 -33.55
CA ASN A 103 18.81 -56.59 -35.00
C ASN A 103 18.05 -55.75 -36.06
N GLY A 104 18.85 -55.09 -36.94
CA GLY A 104 18.43 -54.63 -38.27
C GLY A 104 19.26 -53.52 -38.97
N LEU A 105 20.54 -53.79 -39.29
CA LEU A 105 21.49 -53.28 -40.33
C LEU A 105 21.26 -51.94 -41.16
N PRO A 106 22.33 -51.21 -41.59
CA PRO A 106 22.26 -49.81 -42.06
C PRO A 106 22.32 -49.59 -43.59
N GLY A 107 21.91 -48.39 -44.02
CA GLY A 107 22.56 -47.66 -45.13
C GLY A 107 21.70 -47.24 -46.34
N SER A 108 21.66 -45.93 -46.64
CA SER A 108 21.99 -45.39 -47.97
C SER A 108 22.04 -43.86 -47.98
N LYS A 109 23.11 -43.35 -48.58
CA LYS A 109 23.43 -41.94 -48.83
C LYS A 109 22.67 -41.39 -50.05
N ALA A 110 22.43 -40.08 -50.08
CA ALA A 110 22.56 -39.26 -51.28
C ALA A 110 22.88 -37.79 -50.89
N GLU A 111 24.07 -37.32 -51.25
CA GLU A 111 24.45 -35.91 -51.51
C GLU A 111 23.65 -35.39 -52.73
N GLU A 112 23.42 -34.10 -53.02
CA GLU A 112 24.33 -32.93 -53.01
C GLU A 112 23.54 -31.57 -53.10
N LYS A 113 24.27 -30.47 -52.84
CA LYS A 113 23.97 -29.00 -52.81
C LYS A 113 23.50 -28.40 -54.17
N PRO A 114 23.10 -27.10 -54.34
CA PRO A 114 23.77 -25.86 -53.87
C PRO A 114 22.85 -24.65 -53.48
N PRO A 115 23.40 -23.44 -53.12
CA PRO A 115 22.78 -22.52 -52.15
C PRO A 115 22.42 -21.08 -52.67
N THR A 116 21.86 -20.30 -51.73
CA THR A 116 21.92 -18.82 -51.55
C THR A 116 21.19 -17.88 -52.52
N LYS A 117 20.37 -16.97 -51.97
CA LYS A 117 20.54 -15.52 -52.22
C LYS A 117 19.97 -14.66 -51.09
N VAL A 118 20.75 -13.61 -50.84
CA VAL A 118 20.62 -12.40 -50.01
C VAL A 118 19.20 -11.86 -49.89
#